data_AF-A0A0F5NCE1-F1
#
_entry.id   AF-A0A0F5NCE1-F1
#
_cell.length_a   1.000
_cell.length_b   1.000
_cell.length_c   1.000
_cell.angle_alpha   90.00
_cell.angle_beta   90.00
_cell.angle_gamma   90.00
#
_symmetry.space_group_name_H-M   'P 1'
#
loop_
_entity.id
_entity.type
_entity.pdbx_description
1 polymer ?
#
loop_
_entity_poly.entity_id
_entity_poly.type
_entity_poly.pdbx_seq_one_letter_code
_entity_poly.pdbx_strand_id
1 'polypeptide(L)'
;MDQQLVTPRAGDRDRERAAARLGQALAQGYLDLNEYDQRVQAVFGTHTTGELNEILADLPLERIRRADPRRRAARVEAARRGVRLHLAAYLAMTVIVLTVWAAVAATTDATYFWPIWPILGAGIGLVSHALGIHPAGKTVAK
;
A
#
# COMPACT_ATOMS: atom_id res chain seq x y z
N MET A 1 33.53 12.61 -27.50
CA MET A 1 34.21 11.49 -26.82
C MET A 1 34.86 12.10 -25.59
N ASP A 2 34.37 11.98 -24.36
CA ASP A 2 33.39 11.07 -23.76
C ASP A 2 32.63 11.83 -22.67
N GLN A 3 31.30 11.76 -22.69
CA GLN A 3 30.49 12.24 -21.59
C GLN A 3 30.61 11.19 -20.48
N GLN A 4 31.68 11.28 -19.67
CA GLN A 4 31.82 10.53 -18.42
C GLN A 4 30.53 10.76 -17.64
N LEU A 5 29.66 9.74 -17.62
CA LEU A 5 28.42 9.75 -16.86
C LEU A 5 28.82 9.88 -15.39
N VAL A 6 28.75 11.09 -14.84
CA VAL A 6 28.98 11.34 -13.41
C VAL A 6 27.85 10.63 -12.67
N THR A 7 28.11 9.41 -12.22
CA THR A 7 27.15 8.67 -11.41
C THR A 7 27.15 9.26 -10.01
N PRO A 8 25.97 9.61 -9.46
CA PRO A 8 25.89 10.14 -8.11
C PRO A 8 26.53 9.19 -7.09
N ARG A 9 27.20 9.75 -6.08
CA ARG A 9 27.76 8.99 -4.96
C ARG A 9 26.63 8.27 -4.22
N ALA A 10 26.82 6.98 -3.92
CA ALA A 10 25.85 6.20 -3.17
C ALA A 10 25.93 6.53 -1.67
N GLY A 11 24.79 6.92 -1.10
CA GLY A 11 24.65 7.04 0.36
C GLY A 11 24.32 5.69 1.01
N ASP A 12 24.36 5.64 2.35
CA ASP A 12 24.02 4.42 3.10
C ASP A 12 22.60 3.92 2.78
N ARG A 13 21.64 4.84 2.65
CA ARG A 13 20.27 4.51 2.25
C ARG A 13 20.19 3.82 0.88
N ASP A 14 21.09 4.14 -0.04
CA ASP A 14 21.10 3.52 -1.37
C ASP A 14 21.68 2.10 -1.31
N ARG A 15 22.76 1.91 -0.54
CA ARG A 15 23.33 0.58 -0.25
C ARG A 15 22.34 -0.31 0.47
N GLU A 16 21.67 0.19 1.52
CA GLU A 16 20.63 -0.55 2.24
C GLU A 16 19.46 -0.95 1.34
N ARG A 17 19.02 -0.06 0.43
CA ARG A 17 17.97 -0.38 -0.55
C ARG A 17 18.40 -1.47 -1.52
N ALA A 18 19.65 -1.45 -1.98
CA ALA A 18 20.18 -2.49 -2.87
C ALA A 18 20.26 -3.84 -2.14
N ALA A 19 20.79 -3.87 -0.91
CA ALA A 19 20.83 -5.07 -0.09
C ALA A 19 19.41 -5.64 0.19
N ALA A 20 18.42 -4.78 0.43
CA ALA A 20 17.04 -5.21 0.61
C ALA A 20 16.46 -5.86 -0.68
N ARG A 21 16.83 -5.39 -1.87
CA ARG A 21 16.42 -6.00 -3.15
C ARG A 21 17.07 -7.38 -3.35
N LEU A 22 18.35 -7.53 -3.00
CA LEU A 22 19.02 -8.83 -3.01
C LEU A 22 18.33 -9.82 -2.07
N GLY A 23 17.95 -9.38 -0.86
CA GLY A 23 17.21 -10.21 0.08
C GLY A 23 15.84 -10.63 -0.44
N GLN A 24 15.15 -9.75 -1.19
CA GLN A 24 13.90 -10.10 -1.87
C GLN A 24 14.12 -11.11 -3.00
N ALA A 25 15.22 -11.00 -3.74
CA ALA A 25 15.59 -11.94 -4.81
C ALA A 25 15.86 -13.35 -4.24
N LEU A 26 16.63 -13.43 -3.15
CA LEU A 26 16.88 -14.68 -2.41
C LEU A 26 15.57 -15.31 -1.91
N ALA A 27 14.73 -14.52 -1.24
CA ALA A 27 13.44 -15.01 -0.70
C ALA A 27 12.47 -15.51 -1.79
N GLN A 28 12.68 -15.10 -3.05
CA GLN A 28 11.88 -15.51 -4.20
C GLN A 28 12.58 -16.56 -5.09
N GLY A 29 13.78 -17.02 -4.68
CA GLY A 29 14.53 -18.07 -5.39
C GLY A 29 15.26 -17.60 -6.65
N TYR A 30 15.46 -16.30 -6.84
CA TYR A 30 16.27 -15.76 -7.94
C TYR A 30 17.77 -15.74 -7.62
N LEU A 31 18.15 -15.90 -6.35
CA LEU A 31 19.52 -16.03 -5.88
C LEU A 31 19.61 -17.18 -4.90
N ASP A 32 20.74 -17.87 -4.90
CA ASP A 32 21.15 -18.73 -3.79
C ASP A 32 21.75 -17.90 -2.63
N LEU A 33 21.91 -18.54 -1.46
CA LEU A 33 22.49 -17.92 -0.27
C LEU A 33 23.94 -17.46 -0.48
N ASN A 34 24.76 -18.25 -1.16
CA ASN A 34 26.16 -17.89 -1.41
C ASN A 34 26.26 -16.71 -2.40
N GLU A 35 25.46 -16.71 -3.46
CA GLU A 35 25.36 -15.56 -4.37
C GLU A 35 24.88 -14.29 -3.64
N TYR A 36 23.89 -14.44 -2.75
CA TYR A 36 23.39 -13.34 -1.93
C TYR A 36 24.50 -12.74 -1.05
N ASP A 37 25.23 -13.58 -0.31
CA ASP A 37 26.29 -13.12 0.59
C ASP A 37 27.39 -12.36 -0.17
N GLN A 38 27.82 -12.90 -1.32
CA GLN A 38 28.80 -12.24 -2.19
C GLN A 38 28.32 -10.87 -2.68
N ARG A 39 27.08 -10.81 -3.19
CA ARG A 39 26.53 -9.56 -3.75
C ARG A 39 26.24 -8.52 -2.68
N VAL A 40 25.81 -8.93 -1.49
CA VAL A 40 25.59 -8.00 -0.36
C VAL A 40 26.89 -7.37 0.10
N GLN A 41 27.97 -8.16 0.21
CA GLN A 41 29.29 -7.61 0.52
C GLN A 41 29.75 -6.62 -0.56
N ALA A 42 29.57 -6.96 -1.84
CA ALA A 42 29.88 -6.07 -2.96
C ALA A 42 29.08 -4.76 -2.90
N VAL A 43 27.77 -4.82 -2.60
CA VAL A 43 26.89 -3.65 -2.43
C VAL A 43 27.46 -2.68 -1.39
N PHE A 44 27.89 -3.18 -0.24
CA PHE A 44 28.42 -2.32 0.82
C PHE A 44 29.81 -1.75 0.52
N GLY A 45 30.54 -2.35 -0.42
CA GLY A 45 31.81 -1.82 -0.95
C GLY A 45 31.65 -0.75 -2.03
N THR A 46 30.44 -0.50 -2.54
CA THR A 46 30.22 0.47 -3.61
C THR A 46 30.29 1.92 -3.16
N HIS A 47 30.80 2.77 -4.04
CA HIS A 47 30.90 4.21 -3.85
C HIS A 47 29.91 4.98 -4.71
N THR A 48 29.45 4.41 -5.82
CA THR A 48 28.55 5.09 -6.75
C THR A 48 27.23 4.34 -6.95
N THR A 49 26.20 5.10 -7.30
CA THR A 49 24.91 4.52 -7.70
C THR A 49 25.00 3.71 -9.00
N GLY A 50 26.01 3.97 -9.84
CA GLY A 50 26.29 3.18 -11.04
C GLY A 50 26.69 1.75 -10.71
N GLU A 51 27.68 1.60 -9.82
CA GLU A 51 28.14 0.28 -9.33
C GLU A 51 27.01 -0.53 -8.69
N LEU A 52 26.13 0.12 -7.91
CA LEU A 52 24.95 -0.54 -7.34
C LEU A 52 24.01 -1.07 -8.42
N ASN A 53 23.82 -0.34 -9.52
CA ASN A 53 22.96 -0.76 -10.61
C ASN A 53 23.58 -1.93 -11.38
N GLU A 54 24.91 -1.97 -11.54
CA GLU A 54 25.61 -3.09 -12.18
C GLU A 54 25.44 -4.40 -11.40
N ILE A 55 25.57 -4.37 -10.07
CA ILE A 55 25.39 -5.56 -9.21
C ILE A 55 23.96 -6.14 -9.30
N LEU A 56 22.98 -5.30 -9.63
CA LEU A 56 21.57 -5.68 -9.72
C LEU A 56 21.08 -5.89 -11.16
N ALA A 57 21.93 -5.66 -12.18
CA ALA A 57 21.49 -5.51 -13.57
C ALA A 57 20.88 -6.79 -14.18
N ASP A 58 21.30 -7.95 -13.69
CA ASP A 58 20.81 -9.27 -14.12
C ASP A 58 19.48 -9.66 -13.44
N LEU A 59 19.11 -9.00 -12.35
CA LEU A 59 17.93 -9.35 -11.57
C LEU A 59 16.66 -8.70 -12.14
N PRO A 60 15.55 -9.44 -12.26
CA PRO A 60 14.27 -8.90 -12.69
C PRO A 60 13.59 -8.12 -11.55
N LEU A 61 14.17 -6.98 -11.15
CA LEU A 61 13.79 -6.19 -9.97
C LEU A 61 12.31 -5.77 -9.97
N GLU A 62 11.72 -5.42 -11.11
CA GLU A 62 10.30 -5.08 -11.21
C GLU A 62 9.41 -6.27 -10.85
N ARG A 63 9.77 -7.47 -11.31
CA ARG A 63 9.04 -8.71 -11.02
C ARG A 63 9.18 -9.07 -9.55
N ILE A 64 10.41 -9.01 -9.04
CA ILE A 64 10.72 -9.27 -7.62
C ILE A 64 9.91 -8.34 -6.71
N ARG A 65 9.89 -7.04 -7.03
CA ARG A 65 9.14 -6.03 -6.25
C ARG A 65 7.63 -6.21 -6.31
N ARG A 66 7.07 -6.73 -7.41
CA ARG A 66 5.61 -6.99 -7.55
C ARG A 66 5.19 -8.29 -6.84
N ALA A 67 6.08 -9.28 -6.81
CA ALA A 67 5.83 -10.57 -6.17
C ALA A 67 6.05 -10.53 -4.65
N ASP A 68 6.71 -9.49 -4.12
CA ASP A 68 7.00 -9.35 -2.70
C ASP A 68 5.75 -9.52 -1.79
N PRO A 69 5.69 -10.58 -0.97
CA PRO A 69 4.56 -10.84 -0.08
C PRO A 69 4.41 -9.75 1.00
N ARG A 70 5.49 -9.09 1.43
CA ARG A 70 5.44 -8.00 2.42
C ARG A 70 4.69 -6.80 1.86
N ARG A 71 4.95 -6.45 0.59
CA ARG A 71 4.21 -5.39 -0.12
C ARG A 71 2.73 -5.72 -0.28
N ARG A 72 2.41 -6.98 -0.59
CA ARG A 72 1.01 -7.43 -0.69
C ARG A 72 0.31 -7.30 0.66
N ALA A 73 0.93 -7.80 1.73
CA ALA A 73 0.40 -7.69 3.09
C ALA A 73 0.20 -6.23 3.52
N ALA A 74 1.18 -5.36 3.28
CA ALA A 74 1.08 -3.93 3.60
C ALA A 74 -0.07 -3.23 2.84
N ARG A 75 -0.29 -3.58 1.57
CA ARG A 75 -1.42 -3.04 0.78
C ARG A 75 -2.77 -3.50 1.32
N VAL A 76 -2.89 -4.78 1.68
CA VAL A 76 -4.11 -5.34 2.27
C VAL A 76 -4.41 -4.65 3.60
N GLU A 77 -3.39 -4.46 4.44
CA GLU A 77 -3.52 -3.78 5.72
C GLU A 77 -3.93 -2.30 5.55
N ALA A 78 -3.31 -1.58 4.61
CA ALA A 78 -3.69 -0.20 4.29
C ALA A 78 -5.14 -0.11 3.79
N ALA A 79 -5.56 -1.02 2.91
CA ALA A 79 -6.93 -1.11 2.43
C ALA A 79 -7.93 -1.37 3.58
N ARG A 80 -7.61 -2.33 4.47
CA ARG A 80 -8.42 -2.62 5.67
C ARG A 80 -8.54 -1.41 6.60
N ARG A 81 -7.46 -0.66 6.81
CA ARG A 81 -7.50 0.59 7.59
C ARG A 81 -8.39 1.63 6.94
N GLY A 82 -8.31 1.79 5.62
CA GLY A 82 -9.18 2.68 4.86
C GLY A 82 -10.67 2.36 5.07
N VAL A 83 -11.05 1.08 4.91
CA VAL A 83 -12.42 0.62 5.16
C VAL A 83 -12.84 0.86 6.61
N ARG A 84 -11.99 0.53 7.58
CA ARG A 84 -12.29 0.70 9.01
C ARG A 84 -12.50 2.18 9.37
N LEU A 85 -11.70 3.09 8.82
CA LEU A 85 -11.85 4.53 9.06
C LEU A 85 -13.15 5.06 8.45
N HIS A 86 -13.51 4.65 7.22
CA HIS A 86 -14.77 5.05 6.61
C HIS A 86 -15.98 4.50 7.38
N LEU A 87 -15.92 3.24 7.81
CA LEU A 87 -16.96 2.64 8.64
C LEU A 87 -17.09 3.37 9.98
N ALA A 88 -15.97 3.67 10.66
CA ALA A 88 -15.98 4.41 11.91
C ALA A 88 -16.57 5.82 11.74
N ALA A 89 -16.19 6.53 10.67
CA ALA A 89 -16.75 7.84 10.34
C ALA A 89 -18.26 7.78 10.04
N TYR A 90 -18.71 6.75 9.32
CA TYR A 90 -20.13 6.52 9.03
C TYR A 90 -20.94 6.25 10.31
N LEU A 91 -20.43 5.39 11.20
CA LEU A 91 -21.08 5.10 12.48
C LEU A 91 -21.12 6.34 13.38
N ALA A 92 -20.01 7.09 13.47
CA ALA A 92 -19.97 8.33 14.24
C ALA A 92 -20.98 9.36 13.72
N MET A 93 -21.05 9.56 12.39
CA MET A 93 -22.06 10.41 11.75
C MET A 93 -23.48 9.96 12.11
N THR A 94 -23.76 8.67 11.98
CA THR A 94 -25.08 8.10 12.29
C THR A 94 -25.48 8.37 13.73
N VAL A 95 -24.58 8.10 14.69
CA VAL A 95 -24.83 8.35 16.12
C VAL A 95 -25.08 9.83 16.39
N ILE A 96 -24.29 10.74 15.81
CA ILE A 96 -24.47 12.19 15.98
C ILE A 96 -25.84 12.62 15.46
N VAL A 97 -26.19 12.24 14.23
CA VAL A 97 -27.45 12.66 13.59
C VAL A 97 -28.66 12.10 14.35
N LEU A 98 -28.61 10.84 14.79
CA LEU A 98 -29.66 10.24 15.62
C LEU A 98 -29.78 10.92 16.98
N THR A 99 -28.67 11.30 17.60
CA THR A 99 -28.66 12.01 18.89
C THR A 99 -29.30 13.38 18.76
N VAL A 100 -28.96 14.14 17.71
CA VAL A 100 -29.57 15.45 17.42
C VAL A 100 -31.06 15.30 17.16
N TRP A 101 -31.47 14.32 16.34
CA TRP A 101 -32.88 14.08 16.07
C TRP A 101 -33.65 13.72 17.35
N ALA A 102 -33.12 12.83 18.20
CA ALA A 102 -33.77 12.44 19.45
C ALA A 102 -33.92 13.63 20.41
N ALA A 103 -32.91 14.49 20.52
CA ALA A 103 -32.98 15.70 21.35
C ALA A 103 -34.04 16.69 20.83
N VAL A 104 -34.13 16.87 19.50
CA VAL A 104 -35.14 17.75 18.88
C VAL A 104 -36.55 17.16 19.06
N ALA A 105 -36.74 15.88 18.79
CA ALA A 105 -38.03 15.20 18.96
C ALA A 105 -38.50 15.19 20.44
N ALA A 106 -37.58 15.22 21.40
CA ALA A 106 -37.91 15.31 22.82
C ALA A 106 -38.28 16.72 23.29
N THR A 107 -37.89 17.76 22.53
CA THR A 107 -38.06 19.18 22.90
C THR A 107 -39.06 19.93 22.02
N THR A 108 -39.53 19.30 20.94
CA THR A 108 -40.42 19.90 19.93
C THR A 108 -41.42 18.87 19.40
N ASP A 109 -42.46 19.31 18.69
CA ASP A 109 -43.42 18.43 17.99
C ASP A 109 -42.87 17.84 16.67
N ALA A 110 -41.56 17.90 16.43
CA ALA A 110 -40.95 17.40 15.20
C ALA A 110 -40.88 15.86 15.20
N THR A 111 -41.76 15.23 14.43
CA THR A 111 -41.82 13.75 14.29
C THR A 111 -41.11 13.23 13.04
N TYR A 112 -40.79 14.11 12.11
CA TYR A 112 -40.17 13.71 10.84
C TYR A 112 -38.74 13.21 11.04
N PHE A 113 -38.49 11.96 10.64
CA PHE A 113 -37.20 11.30 10.73
C PHE A 113 -36.27 11.71 9.58
N TRP A 114 -35.85 12.97 9.57
CA TRP A 114 -34.87 13.50 8.63
C TRP A 114 -33.49 12.80 8.61
N PRO A 115 -33.01 12.12 9.69
CA PRO A 115 -31.76 11.35 9.66
C PRO A 115 -31.64 10.33 8.53
N ILE A 116 -32.77 9.90 7.96
CA ILE A 116 -32.78 8.91 6.87
C ILE A 116 -31.96 9.35 5.66
N TRP A 117 -31.97 10.63 5.29
CA TRP A 117 -31.28 11.12 4.09
C TRP A 117 -29.75 11.12 4.22
N PRO A 118 -29.15 11.69 5.28
CA PRO A 118 -27.70 11.58 5.49
C PRO A 118 -27.22 10.13 5.60
N ILE A 119 -27.97 9.27 6.31
CA ILE A 119 -27.62 7.86 6.50
C ILE A 119 -27.61 7.11 5.16
N LEU A 120 -28.64 7.33 4.32
CA LEU A 120 -28.71 6.73 2.98
C LEU A 120 -27.59 7.25 2.07
N GLY A 121 -27.40 8.56 1.98
CA GLY A 121 -26.38 9.17 1.12
C GLY A 121 -24.96 8.72 1.49
N ALA A 122 -24.62 8.75 2.78
CA ALA A 122 -23.32 8.28 3.25
C ALA A 122 -23.16 6.76 3.13
N GLY A 123 -24.25 6.00 3.32
CA GLY A 123 -24.26 4.54 3.16
C GLY A 123 -23.89 4.10 1.74
N ILE A 124 -24.41 4.79 0.72
CA ILE A 124 -24.06 4.56 -0.68
C ILE A 124 -22.55 4.79 -0.92
N GLY A 125 -22.00 5.88 -0.36
CA GLY A 125 -20.57 6.17 -0.46
C GLY A 125 -19.69 5.08 0.19
N LEU A 126 -20.09 4.58 1.37
CA LEU A 126 -19.39 3.52 2.08
C LEU A 126 -19.39 2.20 1.29
N VAL A 127 -20.54 1.81 0.73
CA VAL A 127 -20.67 0.60 -0.09
C VAL A 127 -19.83 0.70 -1.36
N SER A 128 -19.87 1.85 -2.06
CA SER A 128 -19.04 2.09 -3.25
C SER A 128 -17.54 1.95 -2.95
N HIS A 129 -17.09 2.51 -1.83
CA HIS A 129 -15.69 2.40 -1.40
C HIS A 129 -15.30 0.95 -1.06
N ALA A 130 -16.18 0.23 -0.36
CA ALA A 130 -15.95 -1.18 -0.01
C ALA A 130 -15.89 -2.08 -1.25
N LEU A 131 -16.73 -1.84 -2.25
CA LEU A 131 -16.72 -2.55 -3.54
C LEU A 131 -15.48 -2.23 -4.37
N GLY A 132 -14.99 -0.98 -4.34
CA GLY A 132 -13.75 -0.59 -5.04
C GLY A 132 -12.47 -1.26 -4.51
N ILE A 133 -12.52 -1.83 -3.30
CA ILE A 133 -11.39 -2.53 -2.66
C ILE A 133 -11.41 -4.03 -2.93
N HIS A 134 -12.57 -4.62 -3.29
CA HIS A 134 -12.62 -5.97 -3.84
C HIS A 134 -12.17 -5.92 -5.31
N PRO A 135 -11.04 -6.54 -5.68
CA PRO A 135 -10.73 -6.70 -7.09
C PRO A 135 -11.88 -7.51 -7.70
N ALA A 136 -12.59 -6.92 -8.67
CA ALA A 136 -13.59 -7.63 -9.46
C ALA A 136 -12.95 -8.92 -9.97
N GLY A 137 -13.29 -10.04 -9.33
CA GLY A 137 -12.89 -11.35 -9.77
C GLY A 137 -13.49 -11.52 -11.15
N LYS A 138 -12.66 -11.43 -12.18
CA LYS A 138 -13.09 -11.68 -13.55
C LYS A 138 -13.65 -13.10 -13.56
N THR A 139 -14.97 -13.21 -13.63
CA THR A 139 -15.65 -14.44 -14.02
C THR A 139 -15.19 -14.73 -15.43
N VAL A 140 -14.20 -15.60 -15.57
CA VAL A 140 -13.84 -16.20 -16.85
C VAL A 140 -14.99 -17.15 -17.17
N ALA A 141 -15.91 -16.70 -18.03
CA ALA A 141 -16.91 -17.56 -18.63
C ALA A 141 -16.21 -18.53 -19.60
N LYS A 142 -16.56 -19.81 -19.46
CA LYS A 142 -16.08 -20.95 -20.25
C LYS A 142 -16.89 -21.08 -21.54
#